data_AF-A0A8I1NQM9-F1
#
_entry.id   AF-A0A8I1NQM9-F1
#
_cell.length_a   1.000
_cell.length_b   1.000
_cell.length_c   1.000
_cell.angle_alpha   90.00
_cell.angle_beta   90.00
_cell.angle_gamma   90.00
#
_symmetry.space_group_name_H-M   'P 1'
#
loop_
_entity.id
_entity.type
_entity.pdbx_description
1 polymer ?
#
loop_
_entity_poly.entity_id
_entity_poly.type
_entity_poly.pdbx_seq_one_letter_code
_entity_poly.pdbx_strand_id
1 'polypeptide(L)'
;MIRILEVLMALLSLARRAAVLTGLALLATHAPASAQQQKDQAKQGQAQTAPKPGSTPAQPGTVKSNHGAWSIVCDQPAGANGEQCALMQNVIADDRPEVGLSVVVLKTADRKAKILRVLAPLGVLLPNGLGLNIDGKDIGRAYFVRCFADGCYAEVVLEDELLKTLRSGAMATFIVFQTPEEGIGIPVDLKGFADGYDALP
;
A
#
# COMPACT_ATOMS: atom_id res chain seq x y z
N MET A 1 -36.59 20.04 21.54
CA MET A 1 -35.88 19.37 22.66
C MET A 1 -34.39 19.16 22.43
N ILE A 2 -33.89 18.99 21.21
CA ILE A 2 -32.43 18.77 20.94
C ILE A 2 -31.55 20.03 21.08
N ARG A 3 -32.07 21.24 20.83
CA ARG A 3 -31.28 22.50 20.91
C ARG A 3 -31.00 23.01 22.33
N ILE A 4 -31.57 22.41 23.36
CA ILE A 4 -31.31 22.77 24.78
C ILE A 4 -30.13 21.96 25.34
N LEU A 5 -29.79 20.81 24.73
CA LEU A 5 -28.74 19.92 25.19
C LEU A 5 -27.32 20.42 24.83
N GLU A 6 -27.16 21.12 23.69
CA GLU A 6 -25.86 21.67 23.27
C GLU A 6 -25.40 22.86 24.12
N VAL A 7 -26.32 23.66 24.66
CA VAL A 7 -25.99 24.81 25.53
C VAL A 7 -25.52 24.36 26.92
N LEU A 8 -26.01 23.20 27.40
CA LEU A 8 -25.66 22.68 28.72
C LEU A 8 -24.27 22.02 28.76
N MET A 9 -23.77 21.47 27.64
CA MET A 9 -22.41 20.89 27.57
C MET A 9 -21.30 21.95 27.43
N ALA A 10 -21.62 23.17 26.97
CA ALA A 10 -20.63 24.25 26.82
C ALA A 10 -20.26 24.94 28.16
N LEU A 11 -21.06 24.74 29.22
CA LEU A 11 -20.85 25.39 30.53
C LEU A 11 -20.00 24.55 31.53
N LEU A 12 -19.73 23.27 31.23
CA LEU A 12 -19.00 22.37 32.15
C LEU A 12 -17.47 22.34 31.97
N SER A 13 -16.89 23.02 30.99
CA SER A 13 -15.45 22.95 30.68
C SER A 13 -14.60 24.11 31.23
N LEU A 14 -15.17 25.02 32.03
CA LEU A 14 -14.42 26.18 32.59
C LEU A 14 -13.70 25.94 33.94
N ALA A 15 -13.71 24.73 34.51
CA ALA A 15 -13.32 24.54 35.93
C ALA A 15 -11.98 23.82 36.21
N ARG A 16 -11.02 23.73 35.28
CA ARG A 16 -9.71 23.12 35.57
C ARG A 16 -8.51 23.94 35.07
N ARG A 17 -8.22 25.03 35.79
CA ARG A 17 -6.89 25.65 35.83
C ARG A 17 -6.59 26.11 37.27
N ALA A 18 -5.71 25.41 37.98
CA ALA A 18 -4.88 25.99 39.06
C ALA A 18 -3.84 24.97 39.60
N ALA A 19 -2.61 25.46 39.82
CA ALA A 19 -1.46 24.86 40.52
C ALA A 19 -0.73 23.72 39.76
N VAL A 20 0.58 23.77 39.48
CA VAL A 20 1.71 24.13 40.36
C VAL A 20 2.85 24.80 39.55
N LEU A 21 3.32 25.95 40.04
CA LEU A 21 4.61 26.58 39.69
C LEU A 21 5.73 25.95 40.54
N THR A 22 6.94 25.83 39.96
CA THR A 22 8.27 26.31 40.46
C THR A 22 9.41 25.35 40.14
N GLY A 23 10.47 25.89 39.53
CA GLY A 23 11.75 25.17 39.30
C GLY A 23 12.61 25.85 38.25
N LEU A 24 13.13 27.04 38.55
CA LEU A 24 14.01 27.84 37.70
C LEU A 24 15.48 27.61 38.07
N ALA A 25 16.31 27.51 37.03
CA ALA A 25 17.74 27.88 36.94
C ALA A 25 18.81 26.97 37.58
N LEU A 26 19.79 26.54 36.76
CA LEU A 26 21.12 27.19 36.72
C LEU A 26 21.89 26.78 35.44
N LEU A 27 22.42 27.80 34.74
CA LEU A 27 23.37 27.69 33.63
C LEU A 27 24.79 27.50 34.18
N ALA A 28 25.59 26.63 33.55
CA ALA A 28 27.05 26.69 33.64
C ALA A 28 27.70 26.18 32.35
N THR A 29 28.72 26.91 31.94
CA THR A 29 29.43 26.97 30.65
C THR A 29 30.76 26.19 30.65
N HIS A 30 31.26 25.93 29.43
CA HIS A 30 32.68 25.72 29.01
C HIS A 30 33.20 24.29 28.69
N ALA A 31 33.39 24.07 27.38
CA ALA A 31 34.64 23.77 26.65
C ALA A 31 35.41 22.43 26.88
N PRO A 32 36.20 21.97 25.86
CA PRO A 32 36.52 20.55 25.65
C PRO A 32 37.88 20.13 26.22
N ALA A 33 38.04 18.85 26.52
CA ALA A 33 39.34 18.26 26.84
C ALA A 33 39.47 16.84 26.28
N SER A 34 40.29 16.72 25.24
CA SER A 34 40.86 15.45 24.77
C SER A 34 42.01 15.04 25.70
N ALA A 35 41.99 13.83 26.28
CA ALA A 35 43.19 13.08 26.64
C ALA A 35 42.85 11.63 27.03
N GLN A 36 43.21 10.71 26.14
CA GLN A 36 43.81 9.40 26.38
C GLN A 36 43.25 8.49 27.49
N GLN A 37 42.72 7.33 27.07
CA GLN A 37 43.21 6.06 27.62
C GLN A 37 43.06 4.93 26.59
N GLN A 38 44.20 4.41 26.20
CA GLN A 38 44.41 3.27 25.32
C GLN A 38 45.06 2.18 26.16
N LYS A 39 44.43 1.00 26.24
CA LYS A 39 45.02 -0.35 26.10
C LYS A 39 44.23 -1.43 26.83
N ASP A 40 44.16 -2.55 26.12
CA ASP A 40 44.06 -3.92 26.62
C ASP A 40 42.70 -4.43 27.09
N GLN A 41 41.99 -5.04 26.13
CA GLN A 41 41.26 -6.32 26.23
C GLN A 41 40.43 -6.46 24.94
N ALA A 42 40.25 -7.60 24.30
CA ALA A 42 40.84 -8.92 24.36
C ALA A 42 40.32 -9.60 23.08
N LYS A 43 41.09 -10.56 22.56
CA LYS A 43 40.60 -11.58 21.63
C LYS A 43 39.28 -12.16 22.15
N GLN A 44 38.15 -11.80 21.53
CA GLN A 44 36.95 -12.62 21.52
C GLN A 44 36.34 -12.53 20.13
N GLY A 45 36.27 -13.69 19.48
CA GLY A 45 35.84 -13.84 18.10
C GLY A 45 34.41 -13.37 17.91
N GLN A 46 34.24 -12.46 16.95
CA GLN A 46 32.98 -12.28 16.28
C GLN A 46 33.17 -12.89 14.89
N ALA A 47 32.60 -14.08 14.72
CA ALA A 47 32.29 -14.59 13.40
C ALA A 47 31.39 -13.54 12.74
N GLN A 48 32.00 -12.72 11.89
CA GLN A 48 31.30 -11.84 10.97
C GLN A 48 30.54 -12.77 10.03
N THR A 49 29.25 -12.98 10.30
CA THR A 49 28.33 -13.43 9.27
C THR A 49 28.32 -12.33 8.21
N ALA A 50 29.15 -12.52 7.19
CA ALA A 50 29.09 -11.75 5.97
C ALA A 50 27.64 -11.72 5.49
N PRO A 51 27.12 -10.58 5.00
CA PRO A 51 25.86 -10.57 4.27
C PRO A 51 26.04 -11.55 3.12
N LYS A 52 25.30 -12.66 3.16
CA LYS A 52 25.31 -13.63 2.07
C LYS A 52 24.90 -12.88 0.79
N PRO A 53 25.73 -12.79 -0.25
CA PRO A 53 25.29 -12.25 -1.53
C PRO A 53 24.35 -13.28 -2.13
N GLY A 54 23.05 -13.06 -1.98
CA GLY A 54 22.04 -14.05 -2.36
C GLY A 54 20.60 -13.56 -2.43
N SER A 55 20.31 -12.29 -2.14
CA SER A 55 19.06 -11.69 -2.59
C SER A 55 19.28 -11.08 -3.97
N THR A 56 19.32 -11.93 -5.00
CA THR A 56 19.10 -11.46 -6.37
C THR A 56 17.75 -10.72 -6.35
N PRO A 57 17.68 -9.44 -6.75
CA PRO A 57 16.40 -8.77 -6.93
C PRO A 57 15.50 -9.66 -7.77
N ALA A 58 14.25 -9.87 -7.34
CA ALA A 58 13.26 -10.59 -8.14
C ALA A 58 13.30 -10.02 -9.55
N GLN A 59 13.62 -10.87 -10.54
CA GLN A 59 13.68 -10.42 -11.93
C GLN A 59 12.28 -9.95 -12.31
N PRO A 60 12.13 -8.77 -12.94
CA PRO A 60 10.85 -8.35 -13.48
C PRO A 60 10.30 -9.46 -14.38
N GLY A 61 9.03 -9.83 -14.21
CA GLY A 61 8.40 -10.88 -15.02
C GLY A 61 8.46 -10.54 -16.52
N THR A 62 8.38 -11.57 -17.35
CA THR A 62 8.40 -11.43 -18.81
C THR A 62 6.98 -11.22 -19.33
N VAL A 63 6.78 -10.16 -20.13
CA VAL A 63 5.50 -9.93 -20.84
C VAL A 63 5.31 -11.00 -21.91
N LYS A 64 4.20 -11.74 -21.83
CA LYS A 64 3.85 -12.81 -22.79
C LYS A 64 2.84 -12.37 -23.85
N SER A 65 1.92 -11.47 -23.50
CA SER A 65 0.93 -10.92 -24.44
C SER A 65 0.32 -9.63 -23.92
N ASN A 66 -0.28 -8.84 -24.82
CA ASN A 66 -1.00 -7.60 -24.51
C ASN A 66 -2.44 -7.66 -25.04
N HIS A 67 -3.36 -7.06 -24.30
CA HIS A 67 -4.80 -7.01 -24.54
C HIS A 67 -5.29 -5.59 -24.23
N GLY A 68 -5.15 -4.68 -25.20
CA GLY A 68 -5.37 -3.25 -24.95
C GLY A 68 -4.35 -2.69 -23.96
N ALA A 69 -4.82 -2.07 -22.87
CA ALA A 69 -3.97 -1.54 -21.80
C ALA A 69 -3.43 -2.64 -20.84
N TRP A 70 -3.93 -3.88 -20.96
CA TRP A 70 -3.56 -4.98 -20.08
C TRP A 70 -2.44 -5.84 -20.67
N SER A 71 -1.54 -6.31 -19.82
CA SER A 71 -0.45 -7.22 -20.18
C SER A 71 -0.50 -8.49 -19.34
N ILE A 72 -0.32 -9.65 -19.98
CA ILE A 72 -0.01 -10.89 -19.25
C ILE A 72 1.48 -10.93 -19.01
N VAL A 73 1.87 -10.90 -17.74
CA VAL A 73 3.26 -10.96 -17.30
C VAL A 73 3.45 -12.22 -16.48
N CYS A 74 4.47 -13.00 -16.81
CA CYS A 74 4.79 -14.22 -16.09
C CYS A 74 6.19 -14.16 -15.49
N ASP A 75 6.31 -14.64 -14.28
CA ASP A 75 7.59 -14.90 -13.63
C ASP A 75 7.65 -16.37 -13.18
N GLN A 76 8.82 -16.81 -12.74
CA GLN A 76 8.93 -18.07 -12.02
C GLN A 76 9.43 -17.76 -10.62
N PRO A 77 8.54 -17.73 -9.61
CA PRO A 77 8.92 -17.43 -8.24
C PRO A 77 9.98 -18.42 -7.73
N ALA A 78 10.87 -17.96 -6.84
CA ALA A 78 11.89 -18.82 -6.26
C ALA A 78 11.26 -20.00 -5.52
N GLY A 79 11.66 -21.22 -5.89
CA GLY A 79 11.12 -22.45 -5.32
C GLY A 79 9.76 -22.90 -5.87
N ALA A 80 9.18 -22.20 -6.86
CA ALA A 80 8.00 -22.65 -7.58
C ALA A 80 8.36 -23.72 -8.62
N ASN A 81 7.45 -24.67 -8.83
CA ASN A 81 7.59 -25.75 -9.82
C ASN A 81 7.17 -25.33 -11.24
N GLY A 82 6.79 -24.08 -11.46
CA GLY A 82 6.37 -23.56 -12.76
C GLY A 82 6.20 -22.04 -12.76
N GLU A 83 5.99 -21.48 -13.95
CA GLU A 83 5.71 -20.06 -14.14
C GLU A 83 4.36 -19.69 -13.49
N GLN A 84 4.32 -18.52 -12.86
CA GLN A 84 3.11 -17.87 -12.40
C GLN A 84 2.87 -16.64 -13.26
N CYS A 85 1.67 -16.54 -13.83
CA CYS A 85 1.27 -15.43 -14.66
C CYS A 85 0.24 -14.55 -13.96
N ALA A 86 0.28 -13.26 -14.28
CA ALA A 86 -0.71 -12.29 -13.87
C ALA A 86 -1.13 -11.41 -15.04
N LEU A 87 -2.39 -10.99 -15.02
CA LEU A 87 -2.89 -9.94 -15.90
C LEU A 87 -2.72 -8.60 -15.18
N MET A 88 -2.01 -7.66 -15.79
CA MET A 88 -1.57 -6.44 -15.12
C MET A 88 -1.84 -5.19 -15.95
N GLN A 89 -2.16 -4.09 -15.26
CA GLN A 89 -2.14 -2.74 -15.80
C GLN A 89 -1.53 -1.79 -14.78
N ASN A 90 -0.56 -0.97 -15.21
CA ASN A 90 0.01 0.10 -14.39
C ASN A 90 -0.57 1.43 -14.85
N VAL A 91 -0.99 2.26 -13.90
CA VAL A 91 -1.73 3.50 -14.17
C VAL A 91 -1.24 4.60 -13.25
N ILE A 92 -1.25 5.83 -13.75
CA ILE A 92 -0.94 7.04 -13.00
C ILE A 92 -2.21 7.91 -12.96
N ALA A 93 -2.44 8.62 -11.87
CA ALA A 93 -3.56 9.55 -11.76
C ALA A 93 -3.38 10.73 -12.74
N ASP A 94 -4.45 11.14 -13.41
CA ASP A 94 -4.39 12.20 -14.42
C ASP A 94 -4.00 13.56 -13.81
N ASP A 95 -4.52 13.83 -12.61
CA ASP A 95 -4.40 15.10 -11.89
C ASP A 95 -3.32 15.08 -10.79
N ARG A 96 -2.73 13.91 -10.52
CA ARG A 96 -1.62 13.72 -9.58
C ARG A 96 -0.60 12.73 -10.16
N PRO A 97 0.28 13.15 -11.09
CA PRO A 97 1.18 12.25 -11.82
C PRO A 97 2.21 11.54 -10.93
N GLU A 98 2.40 12.01 -9.70
CA GLU A 98 3.21 11.36 -8.66
C GLU A 98 2.50 10.17 -7.98
N VAL A 99 1.20 10.00 -8.20
CA VAL A 99 0.37 8.93 -7.63
C VAL A 99 0.04 7.93 -8.74
N GLY A 100 0.59 6.72 -8.64
CA GLY A 100 0.26 5.61 -9.52
C GLY A 100 -0.09 4.34 -8.77
N LEU A 101 -0.71 3.40 -9.47
CA LEU A 101 -1.05 2.08 -8.94
C LEU A 101 -0.77 0.99 -9.97
N SER A 102 -0.68 -0.25 -9.49
CA SER A 102 -0.65 -1.45 -10.32
C SER A 102 -1.86 -2.31 -9.99
N VAL A 103 -2.69 -2.61 -10.98
CA VAL A 103 -3.79 -3.56 -10.86
C VAL A 103 -3.34 -4.90 -11.41
N VAL A 104 -3.47 -5.95 -10.61
CA VAL A 104 -2.97 -7.29 -10.92
C VAL A 104 -4.06 -8.33 -10.65
N VAL A 105 -4.37 -9.16 -11.64
CA VAL A 105 -5.24 -10.32 -11.48
C VAL A 105 -4.42 -11.60 -11.60
N LEU A 106 -4.53 -12.47 -10.60
CA LEU A 106 -3.83 -13.75 -10.54
C LEU A 106 -4.82 -14.90 -10.36
N LYS A 107 -4.49 -16.06 -10.91
CA LYS A 107 -5.09 -17.35 -10.54
C LYS A 107 -4.13 -18.04 -9.58
N THR A 108 -4.62 -18.54 -8.44
CA THR A 108 -3.76 -19.26 -7.49
C THR A 108 -3.16 -20.50 -8.14
N ALA A 109 -2.00 -20.95 -7.65
CA ALA A 109 -1.31 -22.12 -8.20
C ALA A 109 -2.18 -23.40 -8.15
N ASP A 110 -3.03 -23.52 -7.14
CA ASP A 110 -4.00 -24.62 -7.00
C ASP A 110 -5.30 -24.42 -7.80
N ARG A 111 -5.43 -23.27 -8.49
CA ARG A 111 -6.55 -22.88 -9.34
C ARG A 111 -7.89 -22.75 -8.64
N LYS A 112 -7.91 -22.68 -7.32
CA LYS A 112 -9.14 -22.58 -6.52
C LYS A 112 -9.63 -21.16 -6.32
N ALA A 113 -8.74 -20.17 -6.43
CA ALA A 113 -9.10 -18.78 -6.27
C ALA A 113 -8.53 -17.90 -7.38
N LYS A 114 -9.27 -16.83 -7.66
CA LYS A 114 -8.85 -15.71 -8.49
C LYS A 114 -8.68 -14.54 -7.53
N ILE A 115 -7.58 -13.82 -7.65
CA ILE A 115 -7.27 -12.72 -6.73
C ILE A 115 -7.12 -11.45 -7.56
N LEU A 116 -7.83 -10.40 -7.15
CA LEU A 116 -7.57 -9.04 -7.57
C LEU A 116 -6.66 -8.41 -6.51
N ARG A 117 -5.45 -8.07 -6.91
CA ARG A 117 -4.44 -7.41 -6.09
C ARG A 117 -4.16 -6.04 -6.66
N VAL A 118 -4.18 -5.03 -5.82
CA VAL A 118 -3.79 -3.67 -6.20
C VAL A 118 -2.61 -3.23 -5.34
N LEU A 119 -1.54 -2.81 -6.00
CA LEU A 119 -0.41 -2.13 -5.38
C LEU A 119 -0.65 -0.63 -5.46
N ALA A 120 -0.91 -0.03 -4.31
CA ALA A 120 -1.06 1.41 -4.13
C ALA A 120 0.27 2.01 -3.61
N PRO A 121 0.49 3.32 -3.78
CA PRO A 121 1.71 3.96 -3.29
C PRO A 121 1.74 4.04 -1.76
N LEU A 122 2.90 4.38 -1.21
CA LEU A 122 3.05 4.64 0.22
C LEU A 122 2.36 5.94 0.64
N GLY A 123 1.99 6.04 1.91
CA GLY A 123 1.32 7.23 2.47
C GLY A 123 -0.22 7.19 2.36
N VAL A 124 -0.79 6.04 1.99
CA VAL A 124 -2.25 5.84 1.99
C VAL A 124 -2.83 5.70 3.40
N LEU A 125 -4.06 6.16 3.58
CA LEU A 125 -4.82 6.12 4.81
C LEU A 125 -5.47 4.74 4.99
N LEU A 126 -4.79 3.89 5.78
CA LEU A 126 -5.20 2.50 6.01
C LEU A 126 -6.65 2.31 6.50
N PRO A 127 -7.18 3.14 7.44
CA PRO A 127 -8.56 2.99 7.90
C PRO A 127 -9.61 3.15 6.80
N ASN A 128 -9.33 3.96 5.77
CA ASN A 128 -10.26 4.18 4.66
C ASN A 128 -10.16 3.08 3.60
N GLY A 129 -9.03 2.39 3.50
CA GLY A 129 -8.77 1.37 2.48
C GLY A 129 -8.68 1.95 1.07
N LEU A 130 -8.78 1.05 0.09
CA LEU A 130 -8.81 1.34 -1.34
C LEU A 130 -10.25 1.28 -1.84
N GLY A 131 -10.78 2.39 -2.33
CA GLY A 131 -12.10 2.44 -2.96
C GLY A 131 -12.07 1.93 -4.40
N LEU A 132 -13.21 1.40 -4.86
CA LEU A 132 -13.42 1.00 -6.25
C LEU A 132 -14.78 1.48 -6.74
N ASN A 133 -14.77 2.20 -7.85
CA ASN A 133 -15.94 2.55 -8.63
C ASN A 133 -15.78 1.97 -10.04
N ILE A 134 -16.86 1.45 -10.64
CA ILE A 134 -16.85 0.99 -12.04
C ILE A 134 -18.00 1.69 -12.76
N ASP A 135 -17.68 2.45 -13.81
CA ASP A 135 -18.63 3.19 -14.64
C ASP A 135 -19.63 4.04 -13.82
N GLY A 136 -19.16 4.69 -12.76
CA GLY A 136 -19.97 5.53 -11.87
C GLY A 136 -20.64 4.77 -10.72
N LYS A 137 -20.63 3.42 -10.73
CA LYS A 137 -21.19 2.60 -9.64
C LYS A 137 -20.14 2.35 -8.55
N ASP A 138 -20.47 2.71 -7.31
CA ASP A 138 -19.66 2.35 -6.15
C ASP A 138 -19.71 0.83 -5.91
N ILE A 139 -18.56 0.17 -5.94
CA ILE A 139 -18.39 -1.26 -5.70
C ILE A 139 -18.03 -1.52 -4.23
N GLY A 140 -17.47 -0.52 -3.55
CA GLY A 140 -17.05 -0.60 -2.16
C GLY A 140 -15.54 -0.42 -1.99
N ARG A 141 -15.03 -0.99 -0.89
CA ARG A 141 -13.65 -0.75 -0.42
C ARG A 141 -12.95 -2.04 -0.05
N ALA A 142 -11.68 -2.14 -0.38
CA ALA A 142 -10.78 -3.20 0.05
C ALA A 142 -9.79 -2.67 1.09
N TYR A 143 -9.54 -3.42 2.15
CA TYR A 143 -8.53 -3.05 3.14
C TYR A 143 -7.12 -3.39 2.64
N PHE A 144 -6.16 -2.54 2.98
CA PHE A 144 -4.75 -2.85 2.78
C PHE A 144 -4.32 -3.92 3.77
N VAL A 145 -3.82 -5.05 3.25
CA VAL A 145 -3.44 -6.21 4.06
C VAL A 145 -1.98 -6.15 4.50
N ARG A 146 -1.11 -5.55 3.67
CA ARG A 146 0.35 -5.48 3.90
C ARG A 146 0.92 -4.27 3.17
N CYS A 147 1.98 -3.68 3.72
CA CYS A 147 2.79 -2.70 2.99
C CYS A 147 4.26 -3.12 3.04
N PHE A 148 4.96 -2.90 1.93
CA PHE A 148 6.38 -3.15 1.74
C PHE A 148 7.05 -1.86 1.23
N ALA A 149 8.35 -1.93 0.90
CA ALA A 149 9.09 -0.77 0.43
C ALA A 149 8.59 -0.22 -0.92
N ASP A 150 7.90 -1.05 -1.71
CA ASP A 150 7.36 -0.74 -3.03
C ASP A 150 5.88 -0.30 -3.00
N GLY A 151 5.19 -0.41 -1.86
CA GLY A 151 3.83 0.10 -1.71
C GLY A 151 2.95 -0.70 -0.76
N CYS A 152 1.66 -0.37 -0.75
CA CYS A 152 0.63 -1.02 0.05
C CYS A 152 -0.27 -1.89 -0.83
N TYR A 153 -0.48 -3.12 -0.40
CA TYR A 153 -1.24 -4.13 -1.12
C TYR A 153 -2.66 -4.24 -0.56
N ALA A 154 -3.64 -4.06 -1.42
CA ALA A 154 -5.04 -4.44 -1.18
C ALA A 154 -5.34 -5.69 -2.01
N GLU A 155 -5.95 -6.70 -1.38
CA GLU A 155 -6.23 -7.98 -2.02
C GLU A 155 -7.65 -8.41 -1.71
N VAL A 156 -8.37 -8.83 -2.75
CA VAL A 156 -9.69 -9.43 -2.62
C VAL A 156 -9.77 -10.68 -3.47
N VAL A 157 -10.58 -11.64 -3.04
CA VAL A 157 -11.00 -12.73 -3.91
C VAL A 157 -11.86 -12.13 -5.01
N LEU A 158 -11.50 -12.41 -6.25
CA LEU A 158 -12.22 -11.97 -7.42
C LEU A 158 -13.41 -12.91 -7.66
N GLU A 159 -14.49 -12.65 -6.92
CA GLU A 159 -15.76 -13.36 -7.03
C GLU A 159 -16.42 -13.12 -8.39
N ASP A 160 -17.32 -14.03 -8.78
CA ASP A 160 -17.88 -14.05 -10.14
C ASP A 160 -18.69 -12.79 -10.46
N GLU A 161 -19.36 -12.16 -9.49
CA GLU A 161 -20.08 -10.90 -9.69
C GLU A 161 -19.13 -9.72 -9.95
N LEU A 162 -18.04 -9.61 -9.20
CA LEU A 162 -17.03 -8.58 -9.43
C LEU A 162 -16.30 -8.82 -10.75
N LEU A 163 -15.96 -10.07 -11.05
CA LEU A 163 -15.35 -10.46 -12.32
C LEU A 163 -16.27 -10.07 -13.49
N LYS A 164 -17.56 -10.40 -13.41
CA LYS A 164 -18.54 -10.02 -14.44
C LYS A 164 -18.59 -8.50 -14.63
N THR A 165 -18.63 -7.75 -13.54
CA THR A 165 -18.65 -6.28 -13.56
C THR A 165 -17.40 -5.71 -14.23
N LEU A 166 -16.20 -6.19 -13.88
CA LEU A 166 -14.94 -5.77 -14.51
C LEU A 166 -14.87 -6.14 -15.99
N ARG A 167 -15.40 -7.31 -16.37
CA ARG A 167 -15.42 -7.76 -17.77
C ARG A 167 -16.35 -6.95 -18.66
N SER A 168 -17.46 -6.47 -18.13
CA SER A 168 -18.43 -5.66 -18.88
C SER A 168 -18.18 -4.16 -18.79
N GLY A 169 -17.36 -3.72 -17.83
CA GLY A 169 -17.13 -2.31 -17.57
C GLY A 169 -16.22 -1.65 -18.59
N ALA A 170 -16.29 -0.33 -18.69
CA ALA A 170 -15.40 0.46 -19.54
C ALA A 170 -14.24 1.07 -18.74
N MET A 171 -14.52 1.54 -17.52
CA MET A 171 -13.54 2.19 -16.66
C MET A 171 -13.73 1.79 -15.19
N ALA A 172 -12.63 1.43 -14.54
CA ALA A 172 -12.57 1.28 -13.09
C ALA A 172 -11.81 2.47 -12.50
N THR A 173 -12.43 3.22 -11.60
CA THR A 173 -11.75 4.26 -10.81
C THR A 173 -11.39 3.69 -9.46
N PHE A 174 -10.10 3.46 -9.23
CA PHE A 174 -9.59 3.17 -7.89
C PHE A 174 -9.38 4.47 -7.13
N ILE A 175 -9.73 4.48 -5.85
CA ILE A 175 -9.69 5.68 -5.02
C ILE A 175 -8.77 5.43 -3.85
N VAL A 176 -7.65 6.13 -3.81
CA VAL A 176 -6.73 6.14 -2.66
C VAL A 176 -6.99 7.37 -1.81
N PHE A 177 -6.80 7.26 -0.50
CA PHE A 177 -6.98 8.36 0.43
C PHE A 177 -5.64 8.66 1.10
N GLN A 178 -5.23 9.93 1.19
CA GLN A 178 -4.07 10.35 1.99
C GLN A 178 -4.51 10.97 3.33
N THR A 179 -5.68 11.62 3.32
CA THR A 179 -6.39 12.14 4.49
C THR A 179 -7.86 11.71 4.42
N PRO A 180 -8.63 11.78 5.52
CA PRO A 180 -10.05 11.42 5.49
C PRO A 180 -10.88 12.24 4.49
N GLU A 181 -10.46 13.48 4.22
CA GLU A 181 -11.16 14.45 3.38
C GLU A 181 -10.71 14.42 1.91
N GLU A 182 -9.53 13.86 1.61
CA GLU A 182 -8.92 13.86 0.27
C GLU A 182 -8.85 12.44 -0.32
N GLY A 183 -9.73 12.16 -1.28
CA GLY A 183 -9.67 10.98 -2.13
C GLY A 183 -9.11 11.33 -3.51
N ILE A 184 -8.15 10.54 -3.98
CA ILE A 184 -7.53 10.67 -5.30
C ILE A 184 -8.03 9.52 -6.17
N GLY A 185 -8.77 9.84 -7.22
CA GLY A 185 -9.28 8.88 -8.20
C GLY A 185 -8.23 8.57 -9.26
N ILE A 186 -8.07 7.29 -9.58
CA ILE A 186 -7.08 6.81 -10.55
C ILE A 186 -7.84 5.94 -11.57
N PRO A 187 -8.07 6.46 -12.79
CA PRO A 187 -8.89 5.78 -13.79
C PRO A 187 -8.10 4.69 -14.52
N VAL A 188 -8.61 3.47 -14.47
CA VAL A 188 -8.05 2.27 -15.11
C VAL A 188 -8.95 1.85 -16.27
N ASP A 189 -8.37 1.68 -17.46
CA ASP A 189 -9.11 1.24 -18.64
C ASP A 189 -9.45 -0.26 -18.53
N LEU A 190 -10.73 -0.61 -18.61
CA LEU A 190 -11.18 -2.00 -18.58
C LEU A 190 -11.25 -2.64 -19.97
N LYS A 191 -11.01 -1.87 -21.05
CA LYS A 191 -10.95 -2.40 -22.40
C LYS A 191 -9.80 -3.41 -22.53
N GLY A 192 -10.16 -4.61 -22.98
CA GLY A 192 -9.23 -5.74 -23.10
C GLY A 192 -9.06 -6.56 -21.81
N PHE A 193 -9.68 -6.15 -20.69
CA PHE A 193 -9.65 -6.93 -19.45
C PHE A 193 -10.23 -8.33 -19.63
N ALA A 194 -11.39 -8.44 -20.27
CA ALA A 194 -12.06 -9.73 -20.49
C ALA A 194 -11.20 -10.70 -21.31
N ASP A 195 -10.66 -10.22 -22.44
CA ASP A 195 -9.80 -11.01 -23.33
C ASP A 195 -8.50 -11.41 -22.62
N GLY A 196 -7.87 -10.47 -21.90
CA GLY A 196 -6.67 -10.73 -21.13
C GLY A 196 -6.90 -11.72 -19.98
N TYR A 197 -8.06 -11.66 -19.32
CA TYR A 197 -8.41 -12.59 -18.25
C TYR A 197 -8.66 -14.01 -18.79
N ASP A 198 -9.27 -14.12 -19.97
CA ASP A 198 -9.50 -15.41 -20.63
C ASP A 198 -8.18 -16.05 -21.11
N ALA A 199 -7.24 -15.22 -21.57
CA ALA A 199 -5.90 -15.65 -21.96
C ALA A 199 -4.96 -15.94 -20.78
N LEU A 200 -5.31 -15.51 -19.56
CA LEU A 200 -4.50 -15.77 -18.37
C LEU A 200 -4.49 -17.28 -18.07
N PRO A 201 -3.31 -17.95 -18.04
CA PRO A 201 -3.24 -19.40 -18.01
C PRO A 201 -3.86 -20.01 -16.77
#